data_AF-R1G2C5-F1
#
_entry.id   AF-R1G2C5-F1
#
_cell.length_a   1.000
_cell.length_b   1.000
_cell.length_c   1.000
_cell.angle_alpha   90.00
_cell.angle_beta   90.00
_cell.angle_gamma   90.00
#
_symmetry.space_group_name_H-M   'P 1'
#
loop_
_entity.id
_entity.type
_entity.pdbx_description
1 polymer ?
#
loop_
_entity_poly.entity_id
_entity_poly.type
_entity_poly.pdbx_seq_one_letter_code
_entity_poly.pdbx_strand_id
1 'polypeptide(L)'
;MKRYQLNLLSVAIILVIISLAFIIYYQYSMNVKEQQENLIFENFINNLQNLENTINSIQGTYYIKVNIPNGIILYANGPKLIIQYNNNNYTIDFQNKTVVLYNNNQNVNFLYPNNHIYIVSTNNTIFVTTNLQNSITILNEYLSNGNLVYINPENINNNNEGNNQGNNNNNINQNVQCLFQYNGQANFFWGDVNGNNYLPPIGDQGECGDCWAFASANGIASIYMIRNNQPNDGLQLSPAYLAIECNNGYPNTPNYCNSNEGCTGGVVYPALLFTSQYGIPPDQGWNYYNSTLANCLENNNQNYPGDVCNYNYNGPNSPLYYSQGVIFLTQNGPLTDQQVIQDLLCYGPLVAAGFLGGSGGSNPNINPQQPILNTGHAMLLVGYTTSNTIYSQLCQEVYETPNCWIFENQWGDNSACIVLTTSGVPVPGPNNPNQCGELYQNYQDCNNYLQLVLKVPGVSCGGVYWMQDGYLLVPFDQSSYGQTFPYYIVAIQNVTLAQ
;
A
#
# COMPACT_ATOMS: atom_id res chain seq x y z
N MET A 1 -12.67 35.34 56.69
CA MET A 1 -13.18 34.95 55.35
C MET A 1 -13.38 36.19 54.49
N LYS A 2 -13.65 36.02 53.17
CA LYS A 2 -13.79 37.08 52.14
C LYS A 2 -12.50 37.78 51.68
N ARG A 3 -11.62 37.02 51.01
CA ARG A 3 -11.03 37.49 49.73
C ARG A 3 -12.03 37.16 48.61
N TYR A 4 -11.83 37.76 47.43
CA TYR A 4 -12.69 37.64 46.24
C TYR A 4 -14.11 38.22 46.37
N GLN A 5 -14.20 39.53 46.14
CA GLN A 5 -15.26 40.07 45.29
C GLN A 5 -14.58 40.87 44.16
N LEU A 6 -14.47 40.28 42.97
CA LEU A 6 -14.35 41.11 41.77
C LEU A 6 -15.67 41.88 41.65
N ASN A 7 -15.60 43.19 41.46
CA ASN A 7 -16.80 43.99 41.23
C ASN A 7 -17.44 43.57 39.89
N LEU A 8 -18.76 43.53 39.81
CA LEU A 8 -19.50 43.13 38.59
C LEU A 8 -19.04 43.93 37.36
N LEU A 9 -18.74 45.22 37.58
CA LEU A 9 -18.20 46.13 36.57
C LEU A 9 -16.87 45.62 35.97
N SER A 10 -15.97 45.07 36.79
CA SER A 10 -14.69 44.53 36.34
C SER A 10 -14.88 43.27 35.48
N VAL A 11 -15.83 42.40 35.84
CA VAL A 11 -16.16 41.20 35.06
C VAL A 11 -16.79 41.60 33.71
N ALA A 12 -17.70 42.57 33.71
CA ALA A 12 -18.31 43.09 32.49
C ALA A 12 -17.27 43.72 31.54
N ILE A 13 -16.33 44.51 32.05
CA ILE A 13 -15.23 45.09 31.26
C ILE A 13 -14.35 44.00 30.64
N ILE A 14 -13.98 42.96 31.42
CA ILE A 14 -13.17 41.83 30.92
C ILE A 14 -13.91 41.08 29.79
N LEU A 15 -15.20 40.79 29.96
CA LEU A 15 -16.00 40.13 28.93
C LEU A 15 -16.12 40.96 27.65
N VAL A 16 -16.34 42.27 27.76
CA VAL A 16 -16.40 43.19 26.61
C VAL A 16 -15.05 43.25 25.87
N ILE A 17 -13.92 43.27 26.58
CA ILE A 17 -12.58 43.22 25.99
C ILE A 17 -12.36 41.88 25.25
N ILE A 18 -12.78 40.76 25.83
CA ILE A 18 -12.68 39.43 25.19
C ILE A 18 -13.53 39.38 23.92
N SER A 19 -14.79 39.86 23.95
CA SER A 19 -15.65 39.90 22.76
C SER A 19 -15.10 40.81 21.66
N LEU A 20 -14.56 41.98 22.00
CA LEU A 20 -13.90 42.87 21.04
C LEU A 20 -12.65 42.22 20.43
N ALA A 21 -11.81 41.58 21.23
CA ALA A 21 -10.66 40.82 20.74
C ALA A 21 -11.08 39.68 19.80
N PHE A 22 -12.18 38.97 20.10
CA PHE A 22 -12.72 37.91 19.24
C PHE A 22 -13.26 38.45 17.91
N ILE A 23 -13.95 39.59 17.92
CA ILE A 23 -14.43 40.27 16.70
C ILE A 23 -13.24 40.74 15.84
N ILE A 24 -12.24 41.37 16.45
CA ILE A 24 -11.03 41.84 15.75
C ILE A 24 -10.26 40.64 15.17
N TYR A 25 -10.10 39.54 15.92
CA TYR A 25 -9.47 38.31 15.45
C TYR A 25 -10.25 37.67 14.29
N TYR A 26 -11.57 37.59 14.38
CA TYR A 26 -12.43 37.05 13.33
C TYR A 26 -12.37 37.90 12.05
N GLN A 27 -12.44 39.23 12.17
CA GLN A 27 -12.38 40.15 11.04
C GLN A 27 -10.97 40.18 10.40
N TYR A 28 -9.91 40.07 11.20
CA TYR A 28 -8.55 39.86 10.71
C TYR A 28 -8.40 38.53 9.97
N SER A 29 -8.92 37.43 10.53
CA SER A 29 -8.91 36.10 9.91
C SER A 29 -9.64 36.07 8.56
N MET A 30 -10.81 36.71 8.48
CA MET A 30 -11.56 36.85 7.22
C MET A 30 -10.80 37.67 6.17
N ASN A 31 -10.21 38.81 6.55
CA ASN A 31 -9.40 39.63 5.63
C ASN A 31 -8.14 38.88 5.16
N VAL A 32 -7.46 38.13 6.03
CA VAL A 32 -6.32 37.29 5.65
C VAL A 32 -6.75 36.20 4.68
N LYS A 33 -7.93 35.59 4.87
CA LYS A 33 -8.48 34.59 3.95
C LYS A 33 -8.85 35.18 2.59
N GLU A 34 -9.48 36.35 2.54
CA GLU A 34 -9.79 37.05 1.28
C GLU A 34 -8.51 37.49 0.54
N GLN A 35 -7.48 37.94 1.26
CA GLN A 35 -6.18 38.22 0.68
C GLN A 35 -5.51 36.95 0.15
N GLN A 36 -5.57 35.83 0.87
CA GLN A 36 -5.07 34.54 0.40
C GLN A 36 -5.83 34.03 -0.83
N GLU A 37 -7.16 34.15 -0.89
CA GLU A 37 -7.97 33.72 -2.04
C GLU A 37 -7.69 34.54 -3.30
N ASN A 38 -7.57 35.88 -3.19
CA ASN A 38 -7.13 36.70 -4.31
C ASN A 38 -5.69 36.40 -4.73
N LEU A 39 -4.77 36.21 -3.77
CA LEU A 39 -3.39 35.81 -4.05
C LEU A 39 -3.30 34.40 -4.64
N ILE A 40 -4.31 33.55 -4.46
CA ILE A 40 -4.47 32.22 -5.09
C ILE A 40 -5.21 32.30 -6.45
N PHE A 41 -5.90 33.41 -6.78
CA PHE A 41 -6.52 33.60 -8.10
C PHE A 41 -5.61 34.27 -9.14
N GLU A 42 -4.90 35.34 -8.78
CA GLU A 42 -4.12 36.16 -9.74
C GLU A 42 -3.08 35.35 -10.52
N ASN A 43 -2.05 34.91 -9.83
CA ASN A 43 -1.90 33.49 -9.61
C ASN A 43 -2.21 32.55 -10.77
N PHE A 44 -3.43 32.01 -10.85
CA PHE A 44 -3.85 31.00 -11.83
C PHE A 44 -3.66 31.46 -13.31
N ILE A 45 -3.34 32.73 -13.56
CA ILE A 45 -3.11 33.27 -14.91
C ILE A 45 -1.71 33.01 -15.51
N ASN A 46 -0.57 33.27 -14.86
CA ASN A 46 0.72 33.29 -15.59
C ASN A 46 1.20 31.96 -16.19
N ASN A 47 0.78 30.80 -15.69
CA ASN A 47 1.19 29.52 -16.27
C ASN A 47 0.37 29.24 -17.53
N LEU A 48 -0.79 29.88 -17.71
CA LEU A 48 -1.48 29.92 -19.01
C LEU A 48 -0.71 30.78 -20.03
N GLN A 49 -0.04 31.86 -19.60
CA GLN A 49 0.82 32.67 -20.47
C GLN A 49 2.18 32.01 -20.78
N ASN A 50 2.81 31.37 -19.79
CA ASN A 50 4.01 30.56 -20.03
C ASN A 50 3.66 29.36 -20.94
N LEU A 51 2.47 28.78 -20.77
CA LEU A 51 1.92 27.75 -21.64
C LEU A 51 1.68 28.24 -23.07
N GLU A 52 1.12 29.44 -23.27
CA GLU A 52 0.96 30.03 -24.61
C GLU A 52 2.30 30.12 -25.36
N ASN A 53 3.33 30.65 -24.70
CA ASN A 53 4.68 30.75 -25.28
C ASN A 53 5.31 29.36 -25.55
N THR A 54 5.01 28.37 -24.72
CA THR A 54 5.43 26.97 -24.91
C THR A 54 4.70 26.30 -26.08
N ILE A 55 3.38 26.46 -26.22
CA ILE A 55 2.59 25.92 -27.33
C ILE A 55 3.03 26.54 -28.66
N ASN A 56 3.26 27.86 -28.68
CA ASN A 56 3.63 28.59 -29.90
C ASN A 56 5.03 28.25 -30.43
N SER A 57 5.90 27.59 -29.65
CA SER A 57 7.31 27.34 -30.01
C SER A 57 7.68 25.90 -30.35
N ILE A 58 6.79 24.91 -30.13
CA ILE A 58 7.09 23.49 -30.31
C ILE A 58 6.28 22.87 -31.47
N GLN A 59 6.90 21.98 -32.26
CA GLN A 59 6.24 21.23 -33.33
C GLN A 59 6.00 19.75 -32.93
N GLY A 60 4.74 19.39 -32.68
CA GLY A 60 4.33 18.05 -32.27
C GLY A 60 3.00 18.05 -31.53
N THR A 61 2.65 16.91 -30.92
CA THR A 61 1.46 16.75 -30.08
C THR A 61 1.86 16.69 -28.61
N TYR A 62 1.25 17.50 -27.75
CA TYR A 62 1.67 17.66 -26.34
C TYR A 62 0.47 17.73 -25.37
N TYR A 63 0.73 17.30 -24.14
CA TYR A 63 -0.22 17.26 -23.03
C TYR A 63 0.19 18.27 -21.96
N ILE A 64 -0.79 18.98 -21.39
CA ILE A 64 -0.54 19.97 -20.33
C ILE A 64 -1.56 19.82 -19.20
N LYS A 65 -1.06 19.93 -17.97
CA LYS A 65 -1.80 19.93 -16.70
C LYS A 65 -1.75 21.34 -16.11
N VAL A 66 -2.89 21.91 -15.69
CA VAL A 66 -2.96 23.30 -15.17
C VAL A 66 -3.86 23.36 -13.94
N ASN A 67 -3.55 24.18 -12.95
CA ASN A 67 -4.11 24.06 -11.60
C ASN A 67 -5.03 25.25 -11.21
N ILE A 68 -6.34 25.00 -11.06
CA ILE A 68 -7.46 25.91 -10.72
C ILE A 68 -7.92 25.77 -9.24
N PRO A 69 -8.00 26.84 -8.44
CA PRO A 69 -8.46 26.78 -7.05
C PRO A 69 -9.98 26.59 -6.87
N ASN A 70 -10.41 26.24 -5.65
CA ASN A 70 -11.82 26.03 -5.30
C ASN A 70 -12.65 27.33 -5.37
N GLY A 71 -13.96 27.19 -5.67
CA GLY A 71 -14.91 28.31 -5.73
C GLY A 71 -15.11 28.92 -7.12
N ILE A 72 -14.43 28.38 -8.13
CA ILE A 72 -14.50 28.81 -9.53
C ILE A 72 -15.57 28.00 -10.29
N ILE A 73 -16.41 28.68 -11.07
CA ILE A 73 -17.37 28.04 -11.98
C ILE A 73 -16.76 27.99 -13.38
N LEU A 74 -16.72 26.78 -13.96
CA LEU A 74 -16.14 26.51 -15.28
C LEU A 74 -17.24 26.04 -16.23
N TYR A 75 -17.31 26.62 -17.42
CA TYR A 75 -18.11 26.07 -18.52
C TYR A 75 -17.45 26.30 -19.87
N ALA A 76 -17.54 25.30 -20.75
CA ALA A 76 -16.99 25.35 -22.10
C ALA A 76 -18.09 25.64 -23.13
N ASN A 77 -17.77 26.44 -24.15
CA ASN A 77 -18.65 26.69 -25.28
C ASN A 77 -17.83 26.70 -26.58
N GLY A 78 -17.78 25.55 -27.26
CA GLY A 78 -16.91 25.35 -28.42
C GLY A 78 -15.42 25.53 -28.05
N PRO A 79 -14.63 26.28 -28.84
CA PRO A 79 -13.19 26.47 -28.61
C PRO A 79 -12.87 27.48 -27.50
N LYS A 80 -13.82 27.79 -26.60
CA LYS A 80 -13.67 28.78 -25.53
C LYS A 80 -13.99 28.16 -24.16
N LEU A 81 -13.07 28.33 -23.22
CA LEU A 81 -13.32 28.06 -21.80
C LEU A 81 -13.65 29.39 -21.12
N ILE A 82 -14.81 29.45 -20.47
CA ILE A 82 -15.23 30.60 -19.69
C ILE A 82 -15.12 30.22 -18.21
N ILE A 83 -14.44 31.11 -17.46
CA ILE A 83 -14.08 30.94 -16.07
C ILE A 83 -14.70 32.12 -15.33
N GLN A 84 -15.67 31.81 -14.46
CA GLN A 84 -16.39 32.82 -13.68
C GLN A 84 -15.95 32.76 -12.22
N TYR A 85 -15.39 33.87 -11.73
CA TYR A 85 -14.91 34.02 -10.36
C TYR A 85 -15.15 35.44 -9.86
N ASN A 86 -15.66 35.56 -8.63
CA ASN A 86 -15.92 36.82 -7.92
C ASN A 86 -16.58 37.91 -8.80
N ASN A 87 -17.65 37.55 -9.51
CA ASN A 87 -18.42 38.36 -10.48
C ASN A 87 -17.69 38.82 -11.76
N ASN A 88 -16.43 38.45 -11.98
CA ASN A 88 -15.70 38.71 -13.23
C ASN A 88 -15.74 37.51 -14.17
N ASN A 89 -15.73 37.79 -15.48
CA ASN A 89 -15.73 36.79 -16.53
C ASN A 89 -14.37 36.76 -17.25
N TYR A 90 -13.64 35.67 -17.06
CA TYR A 90 -12.39 35.40 -17.74
C TYR A 90 -12.65 34.44 -18.90
N THR A 91 -12.15 34.73 -20.09
CA THR A 91 -12.32 33.89 -21.28
C THR A 91 -10.97 33.50 -21.85
N ILE A 92 -10.76 32.20 -22.05
CA ILE A 92 -9.61 31.66 -22.78
C ILE A 92 -10.12 31.17 -24.14
N ASP A 93 -9.53 31.69 -25.22
CA ASP A 93 -9.89 31.36 -26.60
C ASP A 93 -8.74 30.57 -27.26
N PHE A 94 -9.03 29.33 -27.69
CA PHE A 94 -8.01 28.36 -28.13
C PHE A 94 -7.90 28.25 -29.67
N GLN A 95 -8.28 29.28 -30.41
CA GLN A 95 -8.29 29.24 -31.88
C GLN A 95 -6.89 29.30 -32.49
N ASN A 96 -6.72 28.60 -33.63
CA ASN A 96 -5.55 28.70 -34.52
C ASN A 96 -4.18 28.48 -33.83
N LYS A 97 -4.13 27.61 -32.80
CA LYS A 97 -2.96 27.28 -31.96
C LYS A 97 -2.49 28.38 -30.98
N THR A 98 -3.07 29.57 -31.03
CA THR A 98 -2.87 30.63 -30.03
C THR A 98 -3.81 30.47 -28.84
N VAL A 99 -3.43 30.96 -27.66
CA VAL A 99 -4.19 30.76 -26.40
C VAL A 99 -4.36 32.10 -25.68
N VAL A 100 -5.30 32.91 -26.15
CA VAL A 100 -5.43 34.30 -25.69
C VAL A 100 -6.41 34.38 -24.51
N LEU A 101 -5.95 34.96 -23.40
CA LEU A 101 -6.73 35.24 -22.21
C LEU A 101 -7.29 36.67 -22.21
N TYR A 102 -8.55 36.81 -21.80
CA TYR A 102 -9.21 38.09 -21.58
C TYR A 102 -9.87 38.13 -20.20
N ASN A 103 -9.58 39.18 -19.40
CA ASN A 103 -10.37 39.58 -18.24
C ASN A 103 -11.26 40.76 -18.65
N ASN A 104 -12.58 40.57 -18.73
CA ASN A 104 -13.54 41.61 -19.16
C ASN A 104 -13.10 42.35 -20.45
N ASN A 105 -12.54 41.62 -21.41
CA ASN A 105 -11.97 42.10 -22.69
C ASN A 105 -10.64 42.89 -22.61
N GLN A 106 -9.85 42.76 -21.53
CA GLN A 106 -8.48 43.30 -21.42
C GLN A 106 -7.45 42.20 -21.05
N ASN A 107 -6.16 42.46 -21.30
CA ASN A 107 -5.03 41.50 -21.23
C ASN A 107 -4.12 41.80 -20.00
N VAL A 108 -3.70 40.79 -19.23
CA VAL A 108 -3.16 40.91 -17.84
C VAL A 108 -2.25 39.71 -17.42
N ASN A 109 -1.29 39.87 -16.47
CA ASN A 109 -0.26 38.86 -16.08
C ASN A 109 0.02 38.78 -14.52
N PHE A 110 -0.10 37.63 -13.80
CA PHE A 110 0.25 37.40 -12.34
C PHE A 110 0.51 35.88 -11.88
N LEU A 111 1.19 35.54 -10.71
CA LEU A 111 1.74 34.18 -10.24
C LEU A 111 1.33 33.66 -8.80
N TYR A 112 1.08 32.34 -8.45
CA TYR A 112 1.94 31.16 -8.09
C TYR A 112 1.44 29.88 -7.27
N PRO A 113 0.18 29.51 -6.85
CA PRO A 113 -0.21 28.04 -6.85
C PRO A 113 -1.73 27.58 -6.96
N ASN A 114 -1.93 26.35 -7.47
CA ASN A 114 -2.89 25.22 -7.12
C ASN A 114 -4.46 25.29 -7.22
N ASN A 115 -5.19 24.47 -8.02
CA ASN A 115 -5.41 22.99 -7.90
C ASN A 115 -5.87 22.22 -9.21
N HIS A 116 -5.31 21.06 -9.56
CA HIS A 116 -5.30 20.41 -10.92
C HIS A 116 -6.55 20.29 -11.85
N ILE A 117 -6.33 20.45 -13.17
CA ILE A 117 -7.13 20.08 -14.36
C ILE A 117 -6.22 19.48 -15.47
N TYR A 118 -6.77 18.64 -16.35
CA TYR A 118 -6.07 17.93 -17.42
C TYR A 118 -6.53 18.40 -18.82
N ILE A 119 -5.58 18.65 -19.73
CA ILE A 119 -5.84 19.06 -21.11
C ILE A 119 -5.16 18.11 -22.10
N VAL A 120 -5.95 17.58 -23.04
CA VAL A 120 -5.54 16.66 -24.10
C VAL A 120 -5.65 17.38 -25.45
N SER A 121 -4.52 17.64 -26.10
CA SER A 121 -4.50 18.29 -27.42
C SER A 121 -4.26 17.27 -28.54
N THR A 122 -5.04 17.37 -29.60
CA THR A 122 -4.85 16.69 -30.89
C THR A 122 -4.73 17.74 -31.99
N ASN A 123 -4.22 17.37 -33.16
CA ASN A 123 -3.82 18.33 -34.22
C ASN A 123 -4.81 19.47 -34.54
N ASN A 124 -6.12 19.23 -34.42
CA ASN A 124 -7.19 20.23 -34.61
C ASN A 124 -8.17 20.39 -33.43
N THR A 125 -8.08 19.59 -32.35
CA THR A 125 -9.11 19.53 -31.29
C THR A 125 -8.48 19.40 -29.90
N ILE A 126 -8.95 20.21 -28.94
CA ILE A 126 -8.50 20.18 -27.55
C ILE A 126 -9.65 19.72 -26.65
N PHE A 127 -9.40 18.72 -25.81
CA PHE A 127 -10.31 18.23 -24.78
C PHE A 127 -9.82 18.67 -23.41
N VAL A 128 -10.75 19.06 -22.53
CA VAL A 128 -10.45 19.51 -21.15
C VAL A 128 -11.29 18.68 -20.17
N THR A 129 -10.66 18.10 -19.15
CA THR A 129 -11.32 17.28 -18.13
C THR A 129 -10.72 17.50 -16.75
N THR A 130 -11.56 17.50 -15.72
CA THR A 130 -11.15 17.49 -14.31
C THR A 130 -10.84 16.07 -13.80
N ASN A 131 -11.27 15.04 -14.52
CA ASN A 131 -11.11 13.64 -14.18
C ASN A 131 -9.94 13.02 -14.98
N LEU A 132 -8.97 12.44 -14.27
CA LEU A 132 -7.77 11.80 -14.82
C LEU A 132 -8.11 10.56 -15.67
N GLN A 133 -9.02 9.69 -15.20
CA GLN A 133 -9.40 8.46 -15.92
C GLN A 133 -10.02 8.78 -17.28
N ASN A 134 -10.88 9.80 -17.36
CA ASN A 134 -11.45 10.26 -18.63
C ASN A 134 -10.36 10.75 -19.61
N SER A 135 -9.29 11.38 -19.11
CA SER A 135 -8.16 11.79 -19.96
C SER A 135 -7.39 10.59 -20.51
N ILE A 136 -7.24 9.51 -19.72
CA ILE A 136 -6.57 8.26 -20.11
C ILE A 136 -7.43 7.46 -21.10
N THR A 137 -8.75 7.43 -20.94
CA THR A 137 -9.65 6.80 -21.93
C THR A 137 -9.54 7.51 -23.29
N ILE A 138 -9.59 8.84 -23.33
CA ILE A 138 -9.45 9.63 -24.57
C ILE A 138 -8.03 9.49 -25.15
N LEU A 139 -6.99 9.38 -24.31
CA LEU A 139 -5.62 9.08 -24.73
C LEU A 139 -5.56 7.78 -25.54
N ASN A 140 -6.11 6.70 -24.97
CA ASN A 140 -6.04 5.35 -25.52
C ASN A 140 -6.93 5.18 -26.76
N GLU A 141 -8.06 5.89 -26.84
CA GLU A 141 -8.99 5.85 -27.98
C GLU A 141 -8.43 6.56 -29.23
N TYR A 142 -7.63 7.62 -29.06
CA TYR A 142 -7.20 8.49 -30.19
C TYR A 142 -5.68 8.54 -30.47
N LEU A 143 -4.79 8.23 -29.52
CA LEU A 143 -3.33 8.38 -29.68
C LEU A 143 -2.51 7.29 -28.95
N SER A 144 -2.47 6.08 -29.52
CA SER A 144 -1.84 4.89 -28.94
C SER A 144 -0.31 4.89 -28.76
N ASN A 145 0.41 5.94 -29.18
CA ASN A 145 1.88 6.02 -29.14
C ASN A 145 2.41 7.43 -28.73
N GLY A 146 1.74 8.10 -27.80
CA GLY A 146 2.13 9.44 -27.30
C GLY A 146 3.07 9.39 -26.09
N ASN A 147 4.05 10.32 -26.01
CA ASN A 147 4.89 10.50 -24.83
C ASN A 147 4.28 11.51 -23.84
N LEU A 148 4.35 11.22 -22.54
CA LEU A 148 3.99 12.16 -21.48
C LEU A 148 5.12 13.17 -21.19
N VAL A 149 4.75 14.39 -20.80
CA VAL A 149 5.67 15.42 -20.32
C VAL A 149 5.07 16.05 -19.06
N TYR A 150 5.90 16.29 -18.05
CA TYR A 150 5.53 16.95 -16.80
C TYR A 150 6.28 18.28 -16.65
N ILE A 151 5.61 19.30 -16.12
CA ILE A 151 6.20 20.61 -15.77
C ILE A 151 5.79 20.93 -14.33
N ASN A 152 6.74 21.35 -13.49
CA ASN A 152 6.53 21.61 -12.07
C ASN A 152 7.20 22.95 -11.65
N PRO A 153 6.65 23.77 -10.72
CA PRO A 153 7.03 25.18 -10.60
C PRO A 153 8.40 25.51 -9.97
N GLU A 154 9.01 24.59 -9.22
CA GLU A 154 9.99 24.95 -8.17
C GLU A 154 11.44 25.20 -8.63
N ASN A 155 11.70 25.34 -9.94
CA ASN A 155 13.07 25.37 -10.49
C ASN A 155 13.53 26.74 -11.05
N ILE A 156 12.97 27.85 -10.55
CA ILE A 156 13.29 29.22 -11.00
C ILE A 156 13.63 30.15 -9.81
N ASN A 157 14.75 29.89 -9.12
CA ASN A 157 15.34 30.88 -8.19
C ASN A 157 16.86 30.76 -7.93
N ASN A 158 17.56 29.75 -8.46
CA ASN A 158 19.01 29.58 -8.29
C ASN A 158 19.77 29.70 -9.63
N ASN A 159 19.72 30.87 -10.26
CA ASN A 159 20.56 31.21 -11.42
C ASN A 159 20.78 32.73 -11.53
N ASN A 160 21.65 33.27 -10.66
CA ASN A 160 22.35 34.55 -10.88
C ASN A 160 23.50 34.73 -9.88
N GLU A 161 24.58 33.98 -10.07
CA GLU A 161 25.98 34.44 -10.07
C GLU A 161 26.88 33.21 -10.26
N GLY A 162 27.90 33.31 -11.10
CA GLY A 162 28.62 32.13 -11.60
C GLY A 162 30.11 32.15 -11.32
N ASN A 163 30.69 30.96 -11.10
CA ASN A 163 31.92 30.53 -11.78
C ASN A 163 32.23 29.03 -11.56
N ASN A 164 32.62 28.36 -12.64
CA ASN A 164 33.44 27.14 -12.75
C ASN A 164 33.21 25.90 -11.85
N GLN A 165 32.88 24.80 -12.54
CA GLN A 165 33.24 23.40 -12.23
C GLN A 165 32.82 22.80 -10.86
N GLY A 166 31.66 22.14 -10.86
CA GLY A 166 31.28 21.15 -9.85
C GLY A 166 30.07 20.33 -10.32
N ASN A 167 29.98 19.07 -9.91
CA ASN A 167 28.77 18.26 -10.09
C ASN A 167 27.60 18.87 -9.29
N ASN A 168 26.38 18.80 -9.83
CA ASN A 168 25.24 18.21 -9.10
C ASN A 168 24.00 18.02 -10.00
N ASN A 169 23.35 16.88 -9.82
CA ASN A 169 22.00 16.63 -10.35
C ASN A 169 20.96 17.29 -9.43
N ASN A 170 19.82 17.73 -9.97
CA ASN A 170 18.61 18.02 -9.19
C ASN A 170 17.35 17.66 -10.00
N ASN A 171 17.13 16.37 -10.20
CA ASN A 171 15.82 15.84 -10.57
C ASN A 171 14.93 15.85 -9.32
N ILE A 172 13.86 16.64 -9.32
CA ILE A 172 12.82 16.50 -8.30
C ILE A 172 12.11 15.16 -8.57
N ASN A 173 12.06 14.34 -7.53
CA ASN A 173 12.00 12.89 -7.66
C ASN A 173 10.53 12.39 -7.72
N GLN A 174 10.25 11.31 -8.45
CA GLN A 174 8.94 10.62 -8.36
C GLN A 174 8.76 9.89 -7.01
N ASN A 175 9.80 9.83 -6.20
CA ASN A 175 9.76 9.33 -4.83
C ASN A 175 9.40 10.46 -3.84
N VAL A 176 8.19 10.39 -3.24
CA VAL A 176 8.08 10.66 -1.80
C VAL A 176 8.94 9.57 -1.16
N GLN A 177 10.05 9.94 -0.51
CA GLN A 177 11.24 9.07 -0.47
C GLN A 177 10.96 7.64 0.01
N CYS A 178 11.00 6.71 -0.95
CA CYS A 178 11.02 5.27 -0.71
C CYS A 178 12.21 4.90 0.16
N LEU A 179 12.03 3.93 1.06
CA LEU A 179 13.07 3.47 1.99
C LEU A 179 14.34 3.04 1.24
N PHE A 180 14.14 2.37 0.09
CA PHE A 180 15.20 2.03 -0.85
C PHE A 180 14.81 2.46 -2.26
N GLN A 181 15.80 2.90 -3.04
CA GLN A 181 15.63 3.16 -4.47
C GLN A 181 15.95 1.88 -5.25
N TYR A 182 15.03 1.43 -6.08
CA TYR A 182 15.31 0.35 -7.03
C TYR A 182 16.33 0.82 -8.07
N ASN A 183 17.51 0.23 -8.07
CA ASN A 183 18.60 0.54 -9.01
C ASN A 183 18.87 -0.61 -10.01
N GLY A 184 18.00 -1.62 -10.03
CA GLY A 184 18.21 -2.87 -10.76
C GLY A 184 18.85 -3.98 -9.91
N GLN A 185 18.86 -3.86 -8.58
CA GLN A 185 19.44 -4.88 -7.72
C GLN A 185 18.68 -6.22 -7.83
N ALA A 186 19.43 -7.30 -8.04
CA ALA A 186 18.91 -8.63 -8.32
C ALA A 186 18.36 -9.37 -7.08
N ASN A 187 18.42 -8.75 -5.90
CA ASN A 187 17.87 -9.28 -4.67
C ASN A 187 17.67 -8.15 -3.65
N PHE A 188 16.75 -8.38 -2.73
CA PHE A 188 16.54 -7.56 -1.54
C PHE A 188 15.84 -8.40 -0.47
N PHE A 189 16.20 -8.22 0.81
CA PHE A 189 15.59 -8.96 1.91
C PHE A 189 15.58 -8.12 3.19
N TRP A 190 14.39 -7.88 3.77
CA TRP A 190 14.23 -7.10 5.00
C TRP A 190 14.84 -7.78 6.24
N GLY A 191 15.14 -9.08 6.17
CA GLY A 191 15.87 -9.81 7.21
C GLY A 191 17.39 -9.61 7.20
N ASP A 192 17.97 -9.07 6.12
CA ASP A 192 19.39 -8.67 6.06
C ASP A 192 19.59 -7.40 5.22
N VAL A 193 19.40 -6.25 5.86
CA VAL A 193 19.62 -4.93 5.27
C VAL A 193 20.97 -4.39 5.76
N ASN A 194 22.06 -4.87 5.14
CA ASN A 194 23.45 -4.57 5.50
C ASN A 194 23.82 -5.04 6.93
N GLY A 195 23.48 -6.29 7.29
CA GLY A 195 23.70 -6.86 8.61
C GLY A 195 22.65 -6.46 9.66
N ASN A 196 21.47 -6.02 9.22
CA ASN A 196 20.37 -5.58 10.09
C ASN A 196 19.09 -6.32 9.74
N ASN A 197 18.54 -7.08 10.68
CA ASN A 197 17.22 -7.68 10.56
C ASN A 197 16.14 -6.65 10.96
N TYR A 198 15.14 -6.45 10.11
CA TYR A 198 13.98 -5.58 10.37
C TYR A 198 12.66 -6.36 10.52
N LEU A 199 12.72 -7.68 10.66
CA LEU A 199 11.60 -8.59 10.83
C LEU A 199 11.49 -9.09 12.28
N PRO A 200 10.30 -9.51 12.73
CA PRO A 200 10.18 -10.32 13.94
C PRO A 200 10.90 -11.68 13.79
N PRO A 201 10.97 -12.48 14.86
CA PRO A 201 11.19 -13.93 14.75
C PRO A 201 10.10 -14.59 13.86
N ILE A 202 10.32 -15.84 13.46
CA ILE A 202 9.28 -16.62 12.75
C ILE A 202 8.17 -17.03 13.72
N GLY A 203 6.92 -16.87 13.30
CA GLY A 203 5.74 -17.29 14.07
C GLY A 203 5.27 -18.72 13.75
N ASP A 204 4.43 -19.26 14.63
CA ASP A 204 3.73 -20.53 14.41
C ASP A 204 2.25 -20.35 14.82
N GLN A 205 1.34 -20.54 13.86
CA GLN A 205 -0.12 -20.48 14.07
C GLN A 205 -0.69 -21.79 14.65
N GLY A 206 0.09 -22.88 14.64
CA GLY A 206 -0.38 -24.20 15.06
C GLY A 206 -1.64 -24.62 14.29
N GLU A 207 -2.67 -25.05 15.02
CA GLU A 207 -3.93 -25.56 14.45
C GLU A 207 -4.94 -24.45 14.09
N CYS A 208 -4.67 -23.19 14.44
CA CYS A 208 -5.59 -22.07 14.21
C CYS A 208 -5.37 -21.45 12.82
N GLY A 209 -6.43 -21.24 12.03
CA GLY A 209 -6.37 -20.64 10.68
C GLY A 209 -6.15 -19.12 10.64
N ASP A 210 -5.48 -18.53 11.62
CA ASP A 210 -5.31 -17.07 11.75
C ASP A 210 -4.04 -16.50 11.08
N CYS A 211 -3.58 -17.12 10.00
CA CYS A 211 -2.46 -16.62 9.17
C CYS A 211 -2.62 -15.13 8.78
N TRP A 212 -3.87 -14.69 8.55
CA TRP A 212 -4.23 -13.29 8.29
C TRP A 212 -3.89 -12.34 9.45
N ALA A 213 -3.99 -12.80 10.70
CA ALA A 213 -3.68 -12.04 11.89
C ALA A 213 -2.17 -11.97 12.13
N PHE A 214 -1.45 -13.08 11.98
CA PHE A 214 0.01 -13.11 12.06
C PHE A 214 0.67 -12.24 10.99
N ALA A 215 0.33 -12.42 9.71
CA ALA A 215 0.92 -11.65 8.62
C ALA A 215 0.67 -10.14 8.79
N SER A 216 -0.51 -9.77 9.32
CA SER A 216 -0.83 -8.38 9.69
C SER A 216 0.01 -7.89 10.88
N ALA A 217 0.11 -8.66 11.96
CA ALA A 217 0.87 -8.31 13.17
C ALA A 217 2.38 -8.15 12.88
N ASN A 218 2.96 -9.11 12.15
CA ASN A 218 4.38 -9.12 11.79
C ASN A 218 4.71 -8.02 10.76
N GLY A 219 3.78 -7.70 9.86
CA GLY A 219 3.87 -6.53 8.98
C GLY A 219 3.91 -5.21 9.77
N ILE A 220 3.00 -5.01 10.73
CA ILE A 220 3.00 -3.82 11.60
C ILE A 220 4.30 -3.75 12.41
N ALA A 221 4.77 -4.87 12.98
CA ALA A 221 6.00 -4.92 13.76
C ALA A 221 7.22 -4.52 12.92
N SER A 222 7.33 -5.09 11.72
CA SER A 222 8.44 -4.79 10.79
C SER A 222 8.44 -3.33 10.36
N ILE A 223 7.28 -2.79 9.97
CA ILE A 223 7.16 -1.39 9.56
C ILE A 223 7.46 -0.44 10.73
N TYR A 224 7.07 -0.78 11.96
CA TYR A 224 7.49 -0.03 13.14
C TYR A 224 9.03 -0.04 13.32
N MET A 225 9.66 -1.21 13.26
CA MET A 225 11.12 -1.35 13.41
C MET A 225 11.89 -0.59 12.31
N ILE A 226 11.41 -0.64 11.07
CA ILE A 226 11.99 0.10 9.93
C ILE A 226 11.87 1.61 10.15
N ARG A 227 10.65 2.11 10.40
CA ARG A 227 10.36 3.55 10.43
C ARG A 227 10.96 4.26 11.65
N ASN A 228 11.26 3.52 12.72
CA ASN A 228 11.94 4.04 13.93
C ASN A 228 13.44 3.70 14.00
N ASN A 229 14.01 3.03 12.97
CA ASN A 229 15.40 2.58 12.95
C ASN A 229 15.76 1.72 14.19
N GLN A 230 14.96 0.69 14.43
CA GLN A 230 15.11 -0.30 15.51
C GLN A 230 15.38 -1.71 14.95
N PRO A 231 16.52 -1.95 14.26
CA PRO A 231 16.86 -3.27 13.74
C PRO A 231 17.28 -4.24 14.84
N ASN A 232 16.91 -5.50 14.66
CA ASN A 232 17.18 -6.64 15.55
C ASN A 232 16.45 -6.57 16.92
N ASP A 233 15.55 -5.60 17.12
CA ASP A 233 14.69 -5.50 18.31
C ASP A 233 13.71 -6.69 18.45
N GLY A 234 13.34 -7.33 17.32
CA GLY A 234 12.52 -8.54 17.30
C GLY A 234 11.10 -8.34 17.86
N LEU A 235 10.51 -7.17 17.62
CA LEU A 235 9.19 -6.79 18.13
C LEU A 235 8.11 -7.82 17.73
N GLN A 236 7.41 -8.39 18.70
CA GLN A 236 6.30 -9.33 18.48
C GLN A 236 4.98 -8.67 18.92
N LEU A 237 4.01 -8.61 18.01
CA LEU A 237 2.67 -8.06 18.21
C LEU A 237 1.63 -9.19 18.21
N SER A 238 0.53 -9.03 18.95
CA SER A 238 -0.39 -10.13 19.30
C SER A 238 -1.34 -10.54 18.15
N PRO A 239 -1.17 -11.71 17.51
CA PRO A 239 -2.11 -12.19 16.48
C PRO A 239 -3.47 -12.50 17.11
N ALA A 240 -3.47 -13.07 18.32
CA ALA A 240 -4.67 -13.34 19.10
C ALA A 240 -5.50 -12.09 19.43
N TYR A 241 -4.90 -10.90 19.46
CA TYR A 241 -5.68 -9.66 19.58
C TYR A 241 -6.52 -9.41 18.34
N LEU A 242 -5.90 -9.51 17.15
CA LEU A 242 -6.60 -9.39 15.87
C LEU A 242 -7.65 -10.50 15.68
N ALA A 243 -7.25 -11.74 15.91
CA ALA A 243 -8.09 -12.92 15.70
C ALA A 243 -9.32 -12.94 16.62
N ILE A 244 -9.30 -12.28 17.79
CA ILE A 244 -10.43 -12.19 18.72
C ILE A 244 -11.22 -10.88 18.55
N GLU A 245 -10.58 -9.71 18.57
CA GLU A 245 -11.29 -8.42 18.65
C GLU A 245 -11.76 -7.90 17.27
N CYS A 246 -11.11 -8.33 16.19
CA CYS A 246 -11.55 -8.13 14.80
C CYS A 246 -12.19 -9.41 14.24
N ASN A 247 -12.92 -10.17 15.08
CA ASN A 247 -13.67 -11.37 14.72
C ASN A 247 -15.16 -11.08 14.50
N ASN A 248 -15.76 -11.69 13.49
CA ASN A 248 -17.19 -11.62 13.23
C ASN A 248 -18.01 -12.05 14.47
N GLY A 249 -19.09 -11.31 14.75
CA GLY A 249 -19.96 -11.54 15.89
C GLY A 249 -19.39 -11.25 17.30
N TYR A 250 -18.11 -10.95 17.45
CA TYR A 250 -17.52 -10.63 18.76
C TYR A 250 -18.05 -9.26 19.28
N PRO A 251 -18.18 -9.06 20.61
CA PRO A 251 -18.86 -7.88 21.14
C PRO A 251 -18.17 -6.55 20.79
N ASN A 252 -18.90 -5.67 20.09
CA ASN A 252 -18.48 -4.35 19.61
C ASN A 252 -17.49 -4.36 18.43
N THR A 253 -17.25 -5.50 17.77
CA THR A 253 -16.43 -5.56 16.56
C THR A 253 -16.97 -4.62 15.46
N PRO A 254 -16.10 -3.82 14.80
CA PRO A 254 -16.51 -2.95 13.71
C PRO A 254 -17.00 -3.73 12.49
N ASN A 255 -18.09 -3.27 11.85
CA ASN A 255 -18.72 -3.93 10.69
C ASN A 255 -17.78 -4.31 9.52
N TYR A 256 -16.61 -3.69 9.40
CA TYR A 256 -15.63 -4.03 8.36
C TYR A 256 -14.80 -5.28 8.68
N CYS A 257 -14.72 -5.71 9.95
CA CYS A 257 -14.11 -6.96 10.38
C CYS A 257 -15.03 -8.18 10.15
N ASN A 258 -16.28 -8.01 9.69
CA ASN A 258 -17.24 -9.10 9.50
C ASN A 258 -16.83 -10.16 8.45
N SER A 259 -15.70 -9.98 7.75
CA SER A 259 -15.09 -10.96 6.83
C SER A 259 -14.02 -11.84 7.50
N ASN A 260 -13.82 -11.70 8.81
CA ASN A 260 -12.79 -12.38 9.58
C ASN A 260 -13.48 -13.26 10.62
N GLU A 261 -13.07 -14.52 10.73
CA GLU A 261 -13.76 -15.55 11.51
C GLU A 261 -12.80 -16.27 12.49
N GLY A 262 -11.79 -15.54 12.97
CA GLY A 262 -10.78 -16.08 13.90
C GLY A 262 -9.94 -17.19 13.26
N CYS A 263 -9.98 -18.37 13.88
CA CYS A 263 -9.27 -19.57 13.43
C CYS A 263 -9.92 -20.27 12.22
N THR A 264 -11.10 -19.85 11.72
CA THR A 264 -11.63 -20.36 10.44
C THR A 264 -11.25 -19.49 9.22
N GLY A 265 -10.46 -18.43 9.43
CA GLY A 265 -9.86 -17.61 8.37
C GLY A 265 -10.19 -16.11 8.47
N GLY A 266 -9.73 -15.32 7.50
CA GLY A 266 -10.00 -13.89 7.48
C GLY A 266 -9.22 -13.11 6.40
N VAL A 267 -9.40 -11.79 6.39
CA VAL A 267 -8.87 -10.88 5.37
C VAL A 267 -7.96 -9.82 6.00
N VAL A 268 -6.76 -9.67 5.42
CA VAL A 268 -5.70 -8.82 6.00
C VAL A 268 -6.00 -7.32 5.97
N TYR A 269 -6.74 -6.80 4.99
CA TYR A 269 -7.05 -5.36 4.91
C TYR A 269 -7.97 -4.87 6.04
N PRO A 270 -9.11 -5.54 6.37
CA PRO A 270 -9.86 -5.28 7.60
C PRO A 270 -9.03 -5.34 8.89
N ALA A 271 -8.14 -6.34 9.01
CA ALA A 271 -7.28 -6.49 10.18
C ALA A 271 -6.32 -5.32 10.35
N LEU A 272 -5.70 -4.87 9.25
CA LEU A 272 -4.83 -3.70 9.24
C LEU A 272 -5.62 -2.41 9.52
N LEU A 273 -6.79 -2.21 8.90
CA LEU A 273 -7.68 -1.08 9.20
C LEU A 273 -8.15 -1.04 10.66
N PHE A 274 -8.34 -2.21 11.29
CA PHE A 274 -8.66 -2.31 12.71
C PHE A 274 -7.52 -1.74 13.56
N THR A 275 -6.26 -2.12 13.29
CA THR A 275 -5.12 -1.55 14.03
C THR A 275 -4.93 -0.04 13.78
N SER A 276 -5.40 0.52 12.67
CA SER A 276 -5.41 1.97 12.46
C SER A 276 -6.29 2.74 13.44
N GLN A 277 -7.31 2.09 14.02
CA GLN A 277 -8.29 2.70 14.92
C GLN A 277 -8.13 2.26 16.38
N TYR A 278 -7.83 0.97 16.60
CA TYR A 278 -7.76 0.35 17.91
C TYR A 278 -6.32 0.04 18.37
N GLY A 279 -5.36 0.07 17.44
CA GLY A 279 -3.98 -0.35 17.67
C GLY A 279 -3.82 -1.88 17.63
N ILE A 280 -2.64 -2.35 17.99
CA ILE A 280 -2.35 -3.75 18.34
C ILE A 280 -1.34 -3.76 19.49
N PRO A 281 -1.49 -4.63 20.51
CA PRO A 281 -0.56 -4.72 21.62
C PRO A 281 0.60 -5.69 21.33
N PRO A 282 1.71 -5.61 22.09
CA PRO A 282 2.78 -6.60 22.03
C PRO A 282 2.36 -7.95 22.62
N ASP A 283 2.97 -9.03 22.13
CA ASP A 283 2.87 -10.38 22.69
C ASP A 283 4.26 -11.03 22.67
N GLN A 284 5.09 -10.66 23.64
CA GLN A 284 6.48 -11.11 23.71
C GLN A 284 6.54 -12.64 23.80
N GLY A 285 7.31 -13.27 22.90
CA GLY A 285 7.40 -14.73 22.77
C GLY A 285 6.08 -15.41 22.32
N TRP A 286 5.10 -14.62 21.86
CA TRP A 286 3.72 -15.06 21.61
C TRP A 286 3.11 -15.83 22.80
N ASN A 287 3.47 -15.45 24.03
CA ASN A 287 3.07 -16.16 25.24
C ASN A 287 1.54 -16.18 25.41
N TYR A 288 0.84 -15.09 25.07
CA TYR A 288 -0.62 -15.07 25.14
C TYR A 288 -1.23 -15.95 24.05
N TYR A 289 -0.79 -15.80 22.79
CA TYR A 289 -1.22 -16.65 21.68
C TYR A 289 -1.03 -18.16 21.96
N ASN A 290 0.17 -18.56 22.39
CA ASN A 290 0.52 -19.94 22.71
C ASN A 290 -0.31 -20.52 23.87
N SER A 291 -0.75 -19.67 24.81
CA SER A 291 -1.64 -20.04 25.91
C SER A 291 -3.14 -20.09 25.53
N THR A 292 -3.51 -19.65 24.32
CA THR A 292 -4.90 -19.52 23.89
C THR A 292 -5.17 -20.18 22.54
N LEU A 293 -4.77 -19.54 21.42
CA LEU A 293 -5.21 -19.91 20.07
C LEU A 293 -4.35 -20.98 19.38
N ALA A 294 -3.06 -21.13 19.71
CA ALA A 294 -2.19 -22.12 19.06
C ALA A 294 -2.70 -23.58 19.12
N ASN A 295 -3.54 -23.89 20.11
CA ASN A 295 -4.18 -25.19 20.32
C ASN A 295 -5.72 -25.12 20.16
N CYS A 296 -6.25 -24.07 19.51
CA CYS A 296 -7.67 -23.91 19.26
C CYS A 296 -8.11 -24.72 18.03
N LEU A 297 -8.64 -25.91 18.29
CA LEU A 297 -9.29 -26.75 17.29
C LEU A 297 -10.71 -26.25 16.99
N GLU A 298 -11.17 -26.38 15.75
CA GLU A 298 -12.52 -25.98 15.34
C GLU A 298 -13.60 -26.75 16.13
N ASN A 299 -14.42 -26.03 16.88
CA ASN A 299 -15.38 -26.55 17.85
C ASN A 299 -16.83 -26.26 17.43
N ASN A 300 -17.60 -27.33 17.22
CA ASN A 300 -19.01 -27.27 16.79
C ASN A 300 -20.00 -26.73 17.84
N ASN A 301 -19.53 -26.18 18.97
CA ASN A 301 -20.35 -25.66 20.08
C ASN A 301 -20.09 -24.16 20.27
N GLN A 302 -20.71 -23.35 19.40
CA GLN A 302 -20.43 -21.92 19.29
C GLN A 302 -21.48 -21.02 19.97
N ASN A 303 -21.00 -19.97 20.65
CA ASN A 303 -21.80 -18.81 21.03
C ASN A 303 -21.71 -17.66 20.01
N TYR A 304 -20.69 -17.66 19.14
CA TYR A 304 -20.39 -16.61 18.17
C TYR A 304 -19.96 -17.23 16.82
N PRO A 305 -20.30 -16.62 15.66
CA PRO A 305 -19.87 -17.10 14.34
C PRO A 305 -18.45 -16.63 13.99
N GLY A 306 -17.46 -17.41 14.41
CA GLY A 306 -16.04 -17.21 14.09
C GLY A 306 -15.17 -17.80 15.20
N ASP A 307 -14.44 -18.88 14.92
CA ASP A 307 -13.92 -19.73 15.98
C ASP A 307 -12.66 -19.16 16.65
N VAL A 308 -12.82 -18.75 17.90
CA VAL A 308 -11.72 -18.43 18.82
C VAL A 308 -11.84 -19.22 20.11
N CYS A 309 -12.42 -20.43 20.06
CA CYS A 309 -12.60 -21.35 21.19
C CYS A 309 -13.29 -20.72 22.43
N ASN A 310 -14.15 -19.72 22.20
CA ASN A 310 -14.79 -18.88 23.24
C ASN A 310 -13.82 -18.06 24.12
N TYR A 311 -12.57 -17.83 23.70
CA TYR A 311 -11.67 -16.88 24.36
C TYR A 311 -12.15 -15.43 24.17
N ASN A 312 -12.07 -14.64 25.23
CA ASN A 312 -12.16 -13.17 25.18
C ASN A 312 -10.74 -12.62 25.35
N TYR A 313 -10.40 -11.49 24.75
CA TYR A 313 -9.03 -10.98 24.85
C TYR A 313 -8.73 -10.45 26.26
N ASN A 314 -7.77 -11.08 26.94
CA ASN A 314 -7.30 -10.71 28.27
C ASN A 314 -5.75 -10.62 28.31
N GLY A 315 -5.12 -10.42 27.15
CA GLY A 315 -3.67 -10.28 27.02
C GLY A 315 -3.17 -8.86 27.31
N PRO A 316 -1.91 -8.55 26.98
CA PRO A 316 -1.36 -7.19 27.07
C PRO A 316 -2.21 -6.20 26.27
N ASN A 317 -2.42 -4.99 26.78
CA ASN A 317 -3.23 -3.96 26.12
C ASN A 317 -2.50 -2.60 25.99
N SER A 318 -1.19 -2.58 26.24
CA SER A 318 -0.34 -1.39 26.19
C SER A 318 1.14 -1.79 26.13
N PRO A 319 2.00 -1.04 25.42
CA PRO A 319 1.67 0.06 24.50
C PRO A 319 0.91 -0.44 23.26
N LEU A 320 0.16 0.44 22.61
CA LEU A 320 -0.60 0.12 21.40
C LEU A 320 0.07 0.72 20.17
N TYR A 321 0.29 -0.13 19.16
CA TYR A 321 0.90 0.22 17.87
C TYR A 321 -0.20 0.42 16.83
N TYR A 322 -0.31 1.63 16.26
CA TYR A 322 -1.35 2.00 15.30
C TYR A 322 -0.77 2.05 13.89
N SER A 323 -1.32 1.26 12.97
CA SER A 323 -0.94 1.34 11.56
C SER A 323 -1.47 2.63 10.92
N GLN A 324 -0.70 3.20 10.00
CA GLN A 324 -0.99 4.47 9.34
C GLN A 324 -0.81 4.31 7.82
N GLY A 325 -1.76 4.85 7.06
CA GLY A 325 -1.74 4.75 5.59
C GLY A 325 -1.76 3.31 5.11
N VAL A 326 -2.79 2.56 5.50
CA VAL A 326 -3.04 1.19 5.00
C VAL A 326 -3.58 1.30 3.56
N ILE A 327 -2.89 0.68 2.59
CA ILE A 327 -3.21 0.78 1.16
C ILE A 327 -3.39 -0.62 0.58
N PHE A 328 -4.58 -0.92 0.06
CA PHE A 328 -4.82 -2.13 -0.73
C PHE A 328 -4.29 -1.93 -2.16
N LEU A 329 -3.08 -2.41 -2.43
CA LEU A 329 -2.34 -2.13 -3.66
C LEU A 329 -2.98 -2.79 -4.89
N THR A 330 -3.47 -4.04 -4.76
CA THR A 330 -4.14 -4.77 -5.86
C THR A 330 -5.63 -4.46 -6.00
N GLN A 331 -6.13 -3.38 -5.39
CA GLN A 331 -7.55 -2.97 -5.49
C GLN A 331 -8.03 -2.77 -6.95
N ASN A 332 -7.14 -2.34 -7.84
CA ASN A 332 -7.47 -2.02 -9.24
C ASN A 332 -7.06 -3.14 -10.22
N GLY A 333 -6.64 -4.31 -9.72
CA GLY A 333 -6.14 -5.44 -10.52
C GLY A 333 -4.78 -5.97 -10.03
N PRO A 334 -4.26 -7.03 -10.67
CA PRO A 334 -2.93 -7.56 -10.36
C PRO A 334 -1.83 -6.55 -10.71
N LEU A 335 -0.74 -6.59 -9.94
CA LEU A 335 0.47 -5.82 -10.20
C LEU A 335 1.48 -6.63 -11.01
N THR A 336 2.45 -5.96 -11.63
CA THR A 336 3.64 -6.64 -12.19
C THR A 336 4.67 -6.88 -11.08
N ASP A 337 5.56 -7.87 -11.27
CA ASP A 337 6.72 -8.09 -10.39
C ASP A 337 7.50 -6.79 -10.12
N GLN A 338 7.65 -5.95 -11.14
CA GLN A 338 8.35 -4.66 -11.01
C GLN A 338 7.60 -3.66 -10.11
N GLN A 339 6.26 -3.64 -10.13
CA GLN A 339 5.48 -2.86 -9.15
C GLN A 339 5.63 -3.45 -7.75
N VAL A 340 5.50 -4.76 -7.57
CA VAL A 340 5.60 -5.41 -6.25
C VAL A 340 6.99 -5.18 -5.63
N ILE A 341 8.06 -5.25 -6.43
CA ILE A 341 9.42 -4.88 -6.02
C ILE A 341 9.51 -3.40 -5.62
N GLN A 342 8.90 -2.48 -6.38
CA GLN A 342 8.91 -1.06 -6.05
C GLN A 342 8.15 -0.78 -4.74
N ASP A 343 6.95 -1.32 -4.58
CA ASP A 343 6.14 -1.14 -3.36
C ASP A 343 6.84 -1.71 -2.12
N LEU A 344 7.49 -2.88 -2.23
CA LEU A 344 8.28 -3.51 -1.16
C LEU A 344 9.49 -2.66 -0.71
N LEU A 345 10.09 -1.91 -1.64
CA LEU A 345 11.21 -1.00 -1.39
C LEU A 345 10.75 0.39 -0.91
N CYS A 346 9.50 0.78 -1.19
CA CYS A 346 8.93 2.06 -0.82
C CYS A 346 8.24 2.05 0.55
N TYR A 347 7.39 1.05 0.79
CA TYR A 347 6.61 0.93 2.03
C TYR A 347 7.33 0.10 3.09
N GLY A 348 8.03 -0.96 2.69
CA GLY A 348 8.57 -1.99 3.57
C GLY A 348 7.91 -3.34 3.26
N PRO A 349 8.00 -4.34 4.15
CA PRO A 349 7.32 -5.61 3.99
C PRO A 349 5.83 -5.46 3.67
N LEU A 350 5.33 -6.21 2.68
CA LEU A 350 3.95 -6.11 2.21
C LEU A 350 3.13 -7.30 2.73
N VAL A 351 1.98 -7.03 3.35
CA VAL A 351 1.10 -8.08 3.85
C VAL A 351 0.34 -8.67 2.66
N ALA A 352 0.58 -9.93 2.36
CA ALA A 352 0.16 -10.57 1.12
C ALA A 352 -0.71 -11.81 1.38
N ALA A 353 -1.75 -12.00 0.58
CA ALA A 353 -2.55 -13.21 0.59
C ALA A 353 -2.84 -13.70 -0.84
N GLY A 354 -3.21 -14.96 -0.94
CA GLY A 354 -3.37 -15.68 -2.21
C GLY A 354 -3.67 -17.15 -1.99
N PHE A 355 -3.64 -17.93 -3.07
CA PHE A 355 -3.82 -19.39 -3.00
C PHE A 355 -2.48 -20.09 -3.17
N LEU A 356 -2.23 -21.12 -2.35
CA LEU A 356 -1.03 -21.95 -2.42
C LEU A 356 -1.25 -23.29 -3.15
N GLY A 357 -2.44 -23.55 -3.69
CA GLY A 357 -2.66 -24.74 -4.51
C GLY A 357 -3.87 -24.68 -5.44
N GLY A 358 -3.90 -25.60 -6.40
CA GLY A 358 -4.97 -25.71 -7.39
C GLY A 358 -5.19 -27.15 -7.87
N SER A 359 -6.26 -27.37 -8.64
CA SER A 359 -6.76 -28.74 -8.93
C SER A 359 -5.85 -29.61 -9.81
N GLY A 360 -4.77 -29.06 -10.38
CA GLY A 360 -3.77 -29.81 -11.14
C GLY A 360 -2.57 -30.30 -10.32
N GLY A 361 -2.51 -29.91 -9.04
CA GLY A 361 -1.34 -30.13 -8.18
C GLY A 361 -0.08 -29.42 -8.65
N SER A 362 1.07 -29.90 -8.18
CA SER A 362 2.35 -29.19 -8.21
C SER A 362 2.96 -28.87 -9.58
N ASN A 363 2.58 -29.58 -10.65
CA ASN A 363 3.31 -29.54 -11.92
C ASN A 363 3.21 -28.14 -12.60
N PRO A 364 4.33 -27.39 -12.73
CA PRO A 364 4.34 -26.04 -13.31
C PRO A 364 4.02 -26.00 -14.80
N ASN A 365 4.11 -27.14 -15.50
CA ASN A 365 3.80 -27.26 -16.93
C ASN A 365 2.28 -27.37 -17.20
N ILE A 366 1.45 -27.42 -16.16
CA ILE A 366 0.00 -27.39 -16.27
C ILE A 366 -0.47 -25.95 -16.09
N ASN A 367 -0.76 -25.27 -17.20
CA ASN A 367 -1.36 -23.94 -17.25
C ASN A 367 -2.50 -23.80 -16.21
N PRO A 368 -2.51 -22.76 -15.37
CA PRO A 368 -3.09 -22.80 -14.03
C PRO A 368 -4.53 -23.31 -14.03
N GLN A 369 -4.72 -24.44 -13.35
CA GLN A 369 -6.07 -24.94 -13.05
C GLN A 369 -6.74 -24.04 -11.99
N GLN A 370 -8.03 -24.26 -11.75
CA GLN A 370 -8.78 -23.48 -10.78
C GLN A 370 -8.10 -23.53 -9.39
N PRO A 371 -7.82 -22.37 -8.76
CA PRO A 371 -7.30 -22.32 -7.41
C PRO A 371 -8.26 -23.00 -6.44
N ILE A 372 -7.71 -23.76 -5.48
CA ILE A 372 -8.52 -24.43 -4.47
C ILE A 372 -8.79 -23.44 -3.35
N LEU A 373 -10.05 -23.09 -3.12
CA LEU A 373 -10.43 -22.04 -2.15
C LEU A 373 -9.89 -22.30 -0.75
N ASN A 374 -9.85 -23.57 -0.31
CA ASN A 374 -9.29 -24.00 0.97
C ASN A 374 -7.76 -23.85 1.08
N THR A 375 -7.05 -23.52 0.00
CA THR A 375 -5.60 -23.24 0.01
C THR A 375 -5.27 -21.75 0.16
N GLY A 376 -6.27 -20.94 0.53
CA GLY A 376 -6.08 -19.52 0.83
C GLY A 376 -5.17 -19.34 2.04
N HIS A 377 -4.07 -18.59 1.87
CA HIS A 377 -3.10 -18.32 2.93
C HIS A 377 -2.66 -16.86 2.90
N ALA A 378 -2.18 -16.35 4.04
CA ALA A 378 -1.65 -15.01 4.18
C ALA A 378 -0.25 -15.06 4.81
N MET A 379 0.70 -14.33 4.23
CA MET A 379 2.11 -14.27 4.61
C MET A 379 2.63 -12.84 4.50
N LEU A 380 3.82 -12.57 5.04
CA LEU A 380 4.48 -11.28 4.87
C LEU A 380 5.52 -11.36 3.75
N LEU A 381 5.38 -10.56 2.69
CA LEU A 381 6.41 -10.44 1.65
C LEU A 381 7.57 -9.63 2.21
N VAL A 382 8.72 -10.27 2.40
CA VAL A 382 9.90 -9.68 3.05
C VAL A 382 11.10 -9.55 2.13
N GLY A 383 11.07 -10.16 0.94
CA GLY A 383 12.16 -10.04 -0.01
C GLY A 383 11.88 -10.63 -1.39
N TYR A 384 12.86 -10.53 -2.27
CA TYR A 384 12.90 -11.18 -3.57
C TYR A 384 14.34 -11.51 -3.95
N THR A 385 14.50 -12.45 -4.88
CA THR A 385 15.79 -12.78 -5.47
C THR A 385 15.63 -13.25 -6.92
N THR A 386 16.60 -12.90 -7.76
CA THR A 386 16.69 -13.33 -9.17
C THR A 386 18.09 -13.83 -9.55
N SER A 387 19.11 -13.58 -8.72
CA SER A 387 20.44 -14.20 -8.81
C SER A 387 21.32 -13.92 -7.58
N ASN A 388 22.41 -14.68 -7.48
CA ASN A 388 23.57 -14.41 -6.62
C ASN A 388 23.29 -14.40 -5.09
N THR A 389 22.27 -15.14 -4.64
CA THR A 389 21.98 -15.40 -3.21
C THR A 389 21.79 -16.90 -2.94
N ILE A 390 21.87 -17.31 -1.67
CA ILE A 390 21.48 -18.67 -1.25
C ILE A 390 20.02 -18.97 -1.61
N TYR A 391 19.10 -18.01 -1.45
CA TYR A 391 17.70 -18.17 -1.84
C TYR A 391 17.53 -18.37 -3.35
N SER A 392 18.34 -17.73 -4.20
CA SER A 392 18.31 -17.98 -5.65
C SER A 392 18.87 -19.34 -6.05
N GLN A 393 19.79 -19.91 -5.25
CA GLN A 393 20.29 -21.27 -5.44
C GLN A 393 19.22 -22.30 -5.05
N LEU A 394 18.59 -22.14 -3.89
CA LEU A 394 17.46 -22.98 -3.45
C LEU A 394 16.28 -22.89 -4.42
N CYS A 395 15.92 -21.68 -4.88
CA CYS A 395 14.90 -21.47 -5.91
C CYS A 395 15.24 -22.24 -7.20
N GLN A 396 16.51 -22.18 -7.64
CA GLN A 396 17.00 -22.85 -8.85
C GLN A 396 17.04 -24.39 -8.72
N GLU A 397 17.31 -24.92 -7.53
CA GLU A 397 17.31 -26.37 -7.23
C GLU A 397 15.89 -26.96 -7.15
N VAL A 398 14.90 -26.20 -6.69
CA VAL A 398 13.52 -26.69 -6.47
C VAL A 398 12.61 -26.38 -7.66
N TYR A 399 12.70 -25.19 -8.24
CA TYR A 399 11.74 -24.66 -9.21
C TYR A 399 12.30 -24.47 -10.64
N GLU A 400 13.55 -24.87 -10.87
CA GLU A 400 14.30 -24.65 -12.13
C GLU A 400 14.52 -23.16 -12.52
N THR A 401 14.22 -22.22 -11.63
CA THR A 401 14.40 -20.77 -11.84
C THR A 401 15.09 -20.10 -10.64
N PRO A 402 15.94 -19.08 -10.82
CA PRO A 402 16.52 -18.32 -9.70
C PRO A 402 15.58 -17.23 -9.17
N ASN A 403 14.41 -17.04 -9.77
CA ASN A 403 13.47 -15.95 -9.51
C ASN A 403 12.40 -16.35 -8.47
N CYS A 404 12.62 -16.00 -7.20
CA CYS A 404 11.68 -16.25 -6.10
C CYS A 404 11.37 -14.99 -5.28
N TRP A 405 10.10 -14.89 -4.87
CA TRP A 405 9.67 -14.11 -3.72
C TRP A 405 10.11 -14.82 -2.43
N ILE A 406 10.40 -14.03 -1.40
CA ILE A 406 10.76 -14.51 -0.07
C ILE A 406 9.65 -14.06 0.88
N PHE A 407 8.86 -15.02 1.36
CA PHE A 407 7.77 -14.79 2.29
C PHE A 407 8.14 -15.27 3.70
N GLU A 408 7.94 -14.44 4.71
CA GLU A 408 7.95 -14.86 6.10
C GLU A 408 6.61 -15.58 6.37
N ASN A 409 6.71 -16.85 6.76
CA ASN A 409 5.58 -17.76 6.90
C ASN A 409 5.30 -18.07 8.40
N GLN A 410 4.16 -18.70 8.67
CA GLN A 410 3.54 -18.83 9.98
C GLN A 410 3.50 -20.30 10.47
N TRP A 411 4.41 -21.15 9.99
CA TRP A 411 4.50 -22.59 10.31
C TRP A 411 5.85 -22.96 10.97
N GLY A 412 6.40 -22.05 11.78
CA GLY A 412 7.66 -22.23 12.50
C GLY A 412 8.93 -22.06 11.65
N ASP A 413 10.09 -22.00 12.31
CA ASP A 413 11.42 -21.68 11.75
C ASP A 413 12.12 -22.85 11.02
N ASN A 414 11.34 -23.81 10.52
CA ASN A 414 11.88 -25.04 9.94
C ASN A 414 12.47 -24.84 8.52
N SER A 415 13.46 -25.67 8.19
CA SER A 415 14.05 -25.80 6.85
C SER A 415 13.65 -27.14 6.23
N ALA A 416 12.62 -27.15 5.36
CA ALA A 416 12.05 -28.35 4.77
C ALA A 416 11.20 -28.06 3.51
N CYS A 417 10.95 -29.10 2.71
CA CYS A 417 9.90 -29.07 1.71
C CYS A 417 8.51 -29.15 2.38
N ILE A 418 7.53 -28.45 1.82
CA ILE A 418 6.14 -28.45 2.27
C ILE A 418 5.26 -28.84 1.09
N VAL A 419 4.48 -29.91 1.27
CA VAL A 419 3.48 -30.36 0.29
C VAL A 419 2.13 -29.86 0.77
N LEU A 420 1.48 -29.00 -0.01
CA LEU A 420 0.11 -28.59 0.29
C LEU A 420 -0.86 -29.57 -0.35
N THR A 421 -1.85 -30.07 0.41
CA THR A 421 -2.88 -30.97 -0.12
C THR A 421 -4.03 -30.19 -0.78
N THR A 422 -4.82 -30.88 -1.60
CA THR A 422 -6.07 -30.33 -2.16
C THR A 422 -7.20 -30.16 -1.13
N SER A 423 -6.98 -30.49 0.14
CA SER A 423 -7.87 -30.11 1.25
C SER A 423 -7.48 -28.79 1.94
N GLY A 424 -6.37 -28.15 1.53
CA GLY A 424 -5.85 -26.92 2.16
C GLY A 424 -4.78 -27.13 3.23
N VAL A 425 -4.44 -28.38 3.55
CA VAL A 425 -3.57 -28.70 4.70
C VAL A 425 -2.10 -28.80 4.24
N PRO A 426 -1.16 -28.07 4.85
CA PRO A 426 0.27 -28.28 4.62
C PRO A 426 0.73 -29.55 5.34
N VAL A 427 1.49 -30.40 4.65
CA VAL A 427 2.09 -31.61 5.24
C VAL A 427 3.60 -31.70 4.95
N PRO A 428 4.40 -32.31 5.83
CA PRO A 428 5.87 -32.36 5.68
C PRO A 428 6.30 -33.10 4.40
N GLY A 429 7.15 -32.46 3.60
CA GLY A 429 7.83 -33.05 2.46
C GLY A 429 9.25 -33.53 2.79
N PRO A 430 10.07 -33.82 1.76
CA PRO A 430 11.49 -34.17 1.94
C PRO A 430 12.34 -33.03 2.53
N ASN A 431 13.29 -33.35 3.41
CA ASN A 431 14.26 -32.38 3.95
C ASN A 431 15.45 -32.13 2.99
N ASN A 432 15.21 -32.13 1.67
CA ASN A 432 16.23 -31.90 0.65
C ASN A 432 15.67 -31.12 -0.54
N PRO A 433 16.32 -30.02 -0.99
CA PRO A 433 15.80 -29.20 -2.09
C PRO A 433 15.56 -29.97 -3.40
N ASN A 434 16.51 -30.78 -3.84
CA ASN A 434 16.37 -31.56 -5.09
C ASN A 434 15.18 -32.53 -5.03
N GLN A 435 14.97 -33.20 -3.88
CA GLN A 435 13.81 -34.07 -3.69
C GLN A 435 12.49 -33.28 -3.59
N CYS A 436 12.53 -32.03 -3.12
CA CYS A 436 11.38 -31.13 -3.21
C CYS A 436 11.08 -30.78 -4.68
N GLY A 437 12.13 -30.51 -5.47
CA GLY A 437 12.03 -30.29 -6.92
C GLY A 437 11.44 -31.47 -7.70
N GLU A 438 11.79 -32.71 -7.32
CA GLU A 438 11.18 -33.93 -7.88
C GLU A 438 9.64 -33.94 -7.67
N LEU A 439 9.17 -33.61 -6.45
CA LEU A 439 7.72 -33.52 -6.16
C LEU A 439 7.05 -32.30 -6.81
N TYR A 440 7.79 -31.19 -6.95
CA TYR A 440 7.33 -29.98 -7.62
C TYR A 440 7.07 -30.24 -9.11
N GLN A 441 8.08 -30.75 -9.84
CA GLN A 441 7.97 -31.01 -11.27
C GLN A 441 7.00 -32.15 -11.61
N ASN A 442 6.90 -33.19 -10.76
CA ASN A 442 6.01 -34.33 -11.00
C ASN A 442 4.87 -34.48 -9.99
N TYR A 443 3.69 -33.96 -10.37
CA TYR A 443 2.42 -34.16 -9.66
C TYR A 443 2.10 -35.63 -9.34
N GLN A 444 2.45 -36.59 -10.20
CA GLN A 444 2.20 -38.00 -9.91
C GLN A 444 3.09 -38.50 -8.76
N ASP A 445 4.35 -38.07 -8.69
CA ASP A 445 5.24 -38.44 -7.58
C ASP A 445 4.90 -37.69 -6.29
N CYS A 446 4.42 -36.45 -6.39
CA CYS A 446 3.79 -35.76 -5.25
C CYS A 446 2.59 -36.55 -4.68
N ASN A 447 1.69 -37.05 -5.54
CA ASN A 447 0.60 -37.93 -5.11
C ASN A 447 1.10 -39.27 -4.55
N ASN A 448 2.11 -39.88 -5.18
CA ASN A 448 2.72 -41.12 -4.70
C ASN A 448 3.33 -40.91 -3.29
N TYR A 449 3.95 -39.77 -3.04
CA TYR A 449 4.51 -39.39 -1.74
C TYR A 449 3.41 -39.26 -0.66
N LEU A 450 2.33 -38.52 -0.95
CA LEU A 450 1.17 -38.40 -0.05
C LEU A 450 0.55 -39.76 0.29
N GLN A 451 0.35 -40.63 -0.72
CA GLN A 451 -0.35 -41.91 -0.55
C GLN A 451 0.52 -43.03 0.05
N LEU A 452 1.81 -43.09 -0.29
CA LEU A 452 2.69 -44.22 0.07
C LEU A 452 3.65 -43.89 1.22
N VAL A 453 4.16 -42.66 1.30
CA VAL A 453 5.12 -42.23 2.34
C VAL A 453 4.37 -41.67 3.55
N LEU A 454 3.58 -40.62 3.36
CA LEU A 454 2.81 -40.00 4.45
C LEU A 454 1.52 -40.76 4.81
N LYS A 455 1.00 -41.57 3.88
CA LYS A 455 -0.22 -42.39 4.04
C LYS A 455 -1.46 -41.55 4.37
N VAL A 456 -1.68 -40.47 3.62
CA VAL A 456 -2.84 -39.59 3.75
C VAL A 456 -3.89 -39.97 2.67
N PRO A 457 -4.81 -40.91 2.93
CA PRO A 457 -5.72 -41.41 1.90
C PRO A 457 -6.74 -40.36 1.45
N GLY A 458 -7.06 -40.36 0.16
CA GLY A 458 -8.19 -39.61 -0.39
C GLY A 458 -7.96 -38.12 -0.69
N VAL A 459 -6.78 -37.57 -0.36
CA VAL A 459 -6.34 -36.24 -0.81
C VAL A 459 -5.29 -36.36 -1.90
N SER A 460 -5.22 -35.34 -2.76
CA SER A 460 -4.16 -35.19 -3.78
C SER A 460 -3.24 -34.02 -3.45
N CYS A 461 -2.13 -33.93 -4.16
CA CYS A 461 -1.20 -32.81 -4.11
C CYS A 461 -1.85 -31.56 -4.72
N GLY A 462 -1.80 -30.42 -4.02
CA GLY A 462 -2.30 -29.12 -4.45
C GLY A 462 -1.18 -28.14 -4.83
N GLY A 463 -0.04 -28.23 -4.16
CA GLY A 463 1.17 -27.44 -4.41
C GLY A 463 2.39 -27.99 -3.65
N VAL A 464 3.60 -27.57 -4.03
CA VAL A 464 4.87 -27.96 -3.38
C VAL A 464 5.76 -26.73 -3.27
N TYR A 465 6.33 -26.49 -2.09
CA TYR A 465 7.18 -25.34 -1.80
C TYR A 465 8.37 -25.71 -0.93
N TRP A 466 9.47 -24.97 -1.04
CA TRP A 466 10.58 -25.02 -0.09
C TRP A 466 10.47 -23.90 0.95
N MET A 467 10.55 -24.27 2.23
CA MET A 467 10.73 -23.34 3.34
C MET A 467 12.17 -23.42 3.83
N GLN A 468 12.84 -22.27 3.92
CA GLN A 468 14.20 -22.11 4.41
C GLN A 468 14.16 -21.27 5.67
N ASP A 469 14.38 -21.89 6.82
CA ASP A 469 14.45 -21.26 8.15
C ASP A 469 13.20 -20.39 8.44
N GLY A 470 12.02 -20.93 8.13
CA GLY A 470 10.73 -20.25 8.23
C GLY A 470 10.35 -19.32 7.06
N TYR A 471 11.26 -19.07 6.12
CA TYR A 471 10.97 -18.28 4.92
C TYR A 471 10.54 -19.17 3.76
N LEU A 472 9.27 -19.05 3.32
CA LEU A 472 8.75 -19.78 2.17
C LEU A 472 9.24 -19.12 0.88
N LEU A 473 9.90 -19.90 0.03
CA LEU A 473 10.27 -19.48 -1.32
C LEU A 473 9.11 -19.75 -2.28
N VAL A 474 8.64 -18.73 -2.97
CA VAL A 474 7.60 -18.86 -4.01
C VAL A 474 8.20 -18.33 -5.32
N PRO A 475 8.33 -19.14 -6.38
CA PRO A 475 8.83 -18.62 -7.66
C PRO A 475 7.83 -17.59 -8.22
N PHE A 476 8.27 -16.71 -9.13
CA PHE A 476 7.43 -15.68 -9.76
C PHE A 476 6.35 -16.31 -10.69
N ASP A 477 6.19 -15.83 -11.93
CA ASP A 477 5.26 -16.36 -12.95
C ASP A 477 5.35 -17.88 -13.27
N GLN A 478 6.28 -18.61 -12.64
CA GLN A 478 6.57 -20.03 -12.89
C GLN A 478 6.06 -21.00 -11.81
N SER A 479 5.44 -20.52 -10.72
CA SER A 479 4.67 -21.44 -9.86
C SER A 479 3.47 -22.00 -10.64
N SER A 480 3.13 -23.27 -10.41
CA SER A 480 1.95 -23.93 -11.00
C SER A 480 0.63 -23.17 -10.75
N TYR A 481 0.61 -22.28 -9.74
CA TYR A 481 -0.45 -21.32 -9.47
C TYR A 481 0.11 -19.89 -9.21
N GLY A 482 1.29 -19.56 -9.74
CA GLY A 482 2.07 -18.37 -9.34
C GLY A 482 1.35 -17.03 -9.51
N GLN A 483 0.48 -16.95 -10.52
CA GLN A 483 -0.38 -15.78 -10.75
C GLN A 483 -1.39 -15.51 -9.62
N THR A 484 -1.52 -16.41 -8.62
CA THR A 484 -2.35 -16.22 -7.43
C THR A 484 -1.56 -15.87 -6.17
N PHE A 485 -0.22 -15.75 -6.21
CA PHE A 485 0.56 -15.28 -5.05
C PHE A 485 1.79 -14.46 -5.50
N PRO A 486 1.89 -13.16 -5.14
CA PRO A 486 0.97 -12.39 -4.30
C PRO A 486 -0.21 -11.77 -5.08
N TYR A 487 -1.45 -12.16 -4.77
CA TYR A 487 -2.66 -11.65 -5.44
C TYR A 487 -3.35 -10.52 -4.67
N TYR A 488 -3.43 -10.64 -3.35
CA TYR A 488 -4.04 -9.65 -2.47
C TYR A 488 -2.93 -8.97 -1.65
N ILE A 489 -2.59 -7.72 -1.97
CA ILE A 489 -1.40 -7.06 -1.38
C ILE A 489 -1.80 -5.78 -0.65
N VAL A 490 -1.38 -5.65 0.61
CA VAL A 490 -1.60 -4.46 1.43
C VAL A 490 -0.27 -3.90 1.94
N ALA A 491 -0.06 -2.60 1.69
CA ALA A 491 1.04 -1.82 2.26
C ALA A 491 0.60 -1.06 3.51
N ILE A 492 1.56 -0.77 4.39
CA ILE A 492 1.41 0.10 5.55
C ILE A 492 2.45 1.22 5.41
N GLN A 493 2.04 2.48 5.37
CA GLN A 493 2.98 3.60 5.20
C GLN A 493 3.84 3.86 6.44
N ASN A 494 3.25 3.78 7.64
CA ASN A 494 3.94 4.03 8.90
C ASN A 494 3.24 3.32 10.07
N VAL A 495 3.90 3.22 11.23
CA VAL A 495 3.28 2.74 12.49
C VAL A 495 3.65 3.69 13.63
N THR A 496 2.66 4.08 14.42
CA THR A 496 2.79 5.05 15.52
C THR A 496 2.37 4.46 16.85
N LEU A 497 3.12 4.72 17.91
CA LEU A 497 2.69 4.42 19.28
C LEU A 497 1.70 5.46 19.81
N ALA A 498 0.81 5.06 20.72
CA ALA A 498 0.13 6.01 21.61
C ALA A 498 1.14 6.77 22.49
N GLN A 499 0.85 8.04 22.76
CA GLN A 499 1.62 8.93 23.64
C GLN A 499 0.97 9.05 25.03
#